data_AF-A0A929CS79-F1
#
_entry.id   AF-A0A929CS79-F1
#
_cell.length_a   1.000
_cell.length_b   1.000
_cell.length_c   1.000
_cell.angle_alpha   90.00
_cell.angle_beta   90.00
_cell.angle_gamma   90.00
#
_symmetry.space_group_name_H-M   'P 1'
#
loop_
_entity.id
_entity.type
_entity.pdbx_description
1 polymer ?
#
loop_
_entity_poly.entity_id
_entity_poly.type
_entity_poly.pdbx_seq_one_letter_code
_entity_poly.pdbx_strand_id
1 'polypeptide(L)'
;MKKIVFFPAIVIVSMFLLMITGCNYITCDGEVESEIRDIKGFDKIYLAISAKVILKQDSLFKVRIEAQPEILDILLTEVHGNTLKIRYDKCCISRCKEVIIYLSIPELEKINVSGSGEVICQQTFNVD
;
A
#
# COMPACT_ATOMS: atom_id res chain seq x y z
N MET A 1 -25.95 45.67 32.43
CA MET A 1 -26.34 44.47 31.67
C MET A 1 -25.18 44.12 30.72
N LYS A 2 -24.27 43.21 31.11
CA LYS A 2 -23.14 42.80 30.25
C LYS A 2 -23.55 41.51 29.55
N LYS A 3 -23.89 41.58 28.26
CA LYS A 3 -24.16 40.38 27.45
C LYS A 3 -22.83 39.66 27.24
N ILE A 4 -22.62 38.58 27.98
CA ILE A 4 -21.38 37.81 27.93
C ILE A 4 -21.32 37.13 26.56
N VAL A 5 -20.29 37.48 25.80
CA VAL A 5 -20.06 37.04 24.42
C VAL A 5 -19.45 35.62 24.45
N PHE A 6 -20.23 34.61 24.87
CA PHE A 6 -19.78 33.21 24.99
C PHE A 6 -19.78 32.44 23.66
N PHE A 7 -20.50 32.94 22.65
CA PHE A 7 -20.73 32.24 21.39
C PHE A 7 -19.51 32.13 20.44
N PRO A 8 -18.65 33.16 20.25
CA PRO A 8 -17.52 33.06 19.33
C PRO A 8 -16.37 32.20 19.87
N ALA A 9 -16.24 32.08 21.20
CA ALA A 9 -15.19 31.26 21.82
C ALA A 9 -15.39 29.76 21.55
N ILE A 10 -16.65 29.29 21.53
CA ILE A 10 -16.99 27.87 21.26
C ILE A 10 -16.67 27.49 19.80
N VAL A 11 -16.92 28.41 18.85
CA VAL A 11 -16.62 28.19 17.43
C VAL A 11 -15.11 28.13 17.17
N ILE A 12 -14.32 28.98 17.86
CA ILE A 12 -12.84 28.98 17.74
C ILE A 12 -12.23 27.70 18.35
N VAL A 13 -12.74 27.23 19.48
CA VAL A 13 -12.30 25.96 20.09
C VAL A 13 -12.68 24.75 19.22
N SER A 14 -13.87 24.75 18.63
CA SER A 14 -14.31 23.71 17.68
C SER A 14 -13.46 23.68 16.41
N MET A 15 -12.99 24.83 15.92
CA MET A 15 -12.13 24.93 14.73
C MET A 15 -10.68 24.49 15.03
N PHE A 16 -10.24 24.59 16.28
CA PHE A 16 -8.93 24.09 16.73
C PHE A 16 -8.89 22.55 16.87
N LEU A 17 -10.02 21.93 17.22
CA LEU A 17 -10.15 20.46 17.36
C LEU A 17 -10.09 19.69 16.02
N LEU A 18 -10.36 20.35 14.89
CA LEU A 18 -10.30 19.74 13.55
C LEU A 18 -8.87 19.60 12.99
N MET A 19 -7.86 20.15 13.68
CA MET A 19 -6.46 20.16 13.19
C MET A 19 -5.61 18.98 13.69
N ILE A 20 -6.15 18.09 14.53
CA ILE A 20 -5.36 17.02 15.18
C ILE A 20 -5.41 15.68 14.42
N THR A 21 -5.90 15.65 13.18
CA THR A 21 -5.73 14.46 12.33
C THR A 21 -4.29 14.42 11.80
N GLY A 22 -3.35 14.07 12.68
CA GLY A 22 -1.98 13.73 12.30
C GLY A 22 -1.94 12.36 11.64
N CYS A 23 -1.13 12.23 10.60
CA CYS A 23 -0.78 10.92 10.06
C CYS A 23 0.30 10.30 10.94
N ASN A 24 0.15 9.03 11.33
CA ASN A 24 1.25 8.32 11.98
C ASN A 24 2.35 8.07 10.94
N TYR A 25 3.56 8.55 11.22
CA TYR A 25 4.71 8.35 10.36
C TYR A 25 5.49 7.11 10.79
N ILE A 26 5.88 6.30 9.81
CA ILE A 26 6.79 5.18 9.99
C ILE A 26 8.12 5.54 9.34
N THR A 27 9.18 5.35 10.11
CA THR A 27 10.58 5.44 9.69
C THR A 27 11.20 4.06 9.74
N CYS A 28 12.02 3.72 8.75
CA CYS A 28 12.61 2.39 8.65
C CYS A 28 14.12 2.46 8.82
N ASP A 29 14.64 1.74 9.81
CA ASP A 29 16.08 1.69 10.09
C ASP A 29 16.67 0.30 9.77
N GLY A 30 15.82 -0.71 9.57
CA GLY A 30 16.23 -2.07 9.22
C GLY A 30 16.88 -2.22 7.84
N GLU A 31 17.57 -3.34 7.62
CA GLU A 31 18.04 -3.72 6.29
C GLU A 31 16.90 -4.34 5.46
N VAL A 32 17.09 -4.42 4.14
CA VAL A 32 16.09 -5.04 3.26
C VAL A 32 16.08 -6.55 3.49
N GLU A 33 14.91 -7.10 3.74
CA GLU A 33 14.65 -8.53 3.92
C GLU A 33 13.73 -9.06 2.81
N SER A 34 13.74 -10.39 2.61
CA SER A 34 12.87 -11.06 1.64
C SER A 34 11.82 -11.91 2.36
N GLU A 35 10.55 -11.65 2.10
CA GLU A 35 9.41 -12.40 2.62
C GLU A 35 8.66 -13.12 1.48
N ILE A 36 8.26 -14.37 1.69
CA ILE A 36 7.39 -15.10 0.75
C ILE A 36 6.01 -15.22 1.38
N ARG A 37 4.97 -14.83 0.62
CA ARG A 37 3.57 -14.93 1.05
C ARG A 37 2.85 -15.96 0.19
N ASP A 38 2.16 -16.91 0.83
CA ASP A 38 1.32 -17.88 0.12
C ASP A 38 -0.05 -17.26 -0.20
N ILE A 39 -0.13 -16.59 -1.35
CA ILE A 39 -1.32 -15.90 -1.84
C ILE A 39 -1.64 -16.44 -3.22
N LYS A 40 -2.89 -16.84 -3.44
CA LYS A 40 -3.36 -17.50 -4.66
C LYS A 40 -4.74 -16.98 -5.07
N GLY A 41 -5.18 -17.34 -6.28
CA GLY A 41 -6.56 -17.13 -6.73
C GLY A 41 -6.87 -15.69 -7.14
N PHE A 42 -5.92 -14.99 -7.74
CA PHE A 42 -6.12 -13.64 -8.26
C PHE A 42 -5.64 -13.52 -9.71
N ASP A 43 -6.35 -12.74 -10.49
CA ASP A 43 -6.05 -12.39 -11.89
C ASP A 43 -5.96 -10.86 -12.07
N LYS A 44 -6.26 -10.09 -11.01
CA LYS A 44 -6.25 -8.63 -10.96
C LYS A 44 -5.27 -8.15 -9.91
N ILE A 45 -4.54 -7.10 -10.24
CA ILE A 45 -3.59 -6.45 -9.33
C ILE A 45 -4.03 -5.01 -9.09
N TYR A 46 -4.15 -4.63 -7.82
CA TYR A 46 -4.39 -3.27 -7.38
C TYR A 46 -3.23 -2.79 -6.50
N LEU A 47 -2.42 -1.88 -7.02
CA LEU A 47 -1.25 -1.32 -6.36
C LEU A 47 -1.55 0.10 -5.86
N ALA A 48 -1.62 0.27 -4.54
CA ALA A 48 -1.91 1.54 -3.90
C ALA A 48 -0.70 2.19 -3.20
N ILE A 49 0.51 1.65 -3.42
CA ILE A 49 1.74 2.11 -2.78
C ILE A 49 2.81 2.46 -3.81
N SER A 50 3.84 3.18 -3.36
CA SER A 50 5.08 3.37 -4.11
C SER A 50 5.93 2.10 -3.98
N ALA A 51 5.85 1.21 -4.97
CA ALA A 51 6.66 0.00 -5.04
C ALA A 51 6.95 -0.35 -6.51
N LYS A 52 8.03 -1.10 -6.71
CA LYS A 52 8.38 -1.71 -7.99
C LYS A 52 7.81 -3.13 -8.03
N VAL A 53 6.81 -3.36 -8.87
CA VAL A 53 6.25 -4.70 -9.08
C VAL A 53 6.92 -5.33 -10.29
N ILE A 54 7.56 -6.48 -10.09
CA ILE A 54 8.16 -7.29 -11.14
C ILE A 54 7.23 -8.48 -11.39
N LEU A 55 6.57 -8.45 -12.54
CA LEU A 55 5.48 -9.35 -12.87
C LEU A 55 5.90 -10.37 -13.93
N LYS A 56 5.57 -11.64 -13.69
CA LYS A 56 5.91 -12.78 -14.55
C LYS A 56 4.70 -13.71 -14.73
N GLN A 57 4.34 -14.04 -15.97
CA GLN A 57 3.35 -15.10 -16.22
C GLN A 57 3.95 -16.48 -15.93
N ASP A 58 3.33 -17.28 -15.08
CA ASP A 58 3.80 -18.62 -14.71
C ASP A 58 2.63 -19.52 -14.30
N SER A 59 2.78 -20.83 -14.44
CA SER A 59 1.75 -21.82 -14.10
C SER A 59 1.36 -21.82 -12.61
N LEU A 60 2.19 -21.22 -11.75
CA LEU A 60 2.00 -21.19 -10.30
C LEU A 60 1.99 -19.76 -9.78
N PHE A 61 1.21 -19.57 -8.71
CA PHE A 61 1.23 -18.36 -7.92
C PHE A 61 2.50 -18.27 -7.07
N LYS A 62 3.21 -17.14 -7.14
CA LYS A 62 4.31 -16.82 -6.24
C LYS A 62 4.31 -15.33 -5.91
N VAL A 63 4.31 -15.00 -4.62
CA VAL A 63 4.44 -13.63 -4.13
C VAL A 63 5.67 -13.55 -3.23
N ARG A 64 6.64 -12.74 -3.64
CA ARG A 64 7.85 -12.48 -2.86
C ARG A 64 8.08 -10.99 -2.77
N ILE A 65 8.37 -10.51 -1.57
CA ILE A 65 8.47 -9.09 -1.26
C ILE A 65 9.85 -8.83 -0.69
N GLU A 66 10.55 -7.84 -1.23
CA GLU A 66 11.77 -7.29 -0.66
C GLU A 66 11.48 -5.91 -0.09
N ALA A 67 11.58 -5.77 1.23
CA ALA A 67 11.37 -4.52 1.94
C ALA A 67 12.05 -4.54 3.32
N GLN A 68 12.11 -3.39 3.99
CA GLN A 68 12.56 -3.33 5.38
C GLN A 68 11.49 -3.91 6.33
N PRO A 69 11.84 -4.46 7.51
CA PRO A 69 10.91 -5.11 8.43
C PRO A 69 9.69 -4.26 8.79
N GLU A 70 9.89 -2.97 9.07
CA GLU A 70 8.82 -2.04 9.43
C GLU A 70 7.80 -1.86 8.30
N ILE A 71 8.23 -2.05 7.05
CA ILE A 71 7.36 -2.07 5.89
C ILE A 71 6.63 -3.40 5.78
N LEU A 72 7.32 -4.53 5.96
CA LEU A 72 6.72 -5.86 5.86
C LEU A 72 5.55 -6.02 6.85
N ASP A 73 5.71 -5.49 8.07
CA ASP A 73 4.71 -5.52 9.14
C ASP A 73 3.41 -4.78 8.80
N ILE A 74 3.51 -3.66 8.09
CA ILE A 74 2.35 -2.81 7.74
C ILE A 74 1.83 -3.04 6.32
N LEU A 75 2.58 -3.77 5.50
CA LEU A 75 2.22 -4.05 4.11
C LEU A 75 1.12 -5.10 4.09
N LEU A 76 -0.06 -4.70 3.65
CA LEU A 76 -1.21 -5.57 3.48
C LEU A 76 -1.29 -6.07 2.04
N THR A 77 -1.32 -7.39 1.90
CA THR A 77 -1.48 -8.11 0.63
C THR A 77 -2.65 -9.07 0.76
N GLU A 78 -3.82 -8.64 0.29
CA GLU A 78 -5.08 -9.35 0.48
C GLU A 78 -5.80 -9.57 -0.84
N VAL A 79 -6.39 -10.74 -1.02
CA VAL A 79 -7.24 -11.03 -2.19
C VAL A 79 -8.70 -10.72 -1.84
N HIS A 80 -9.30 -9.81 -2.60
CA HIS A 80 -10.72 -9.47 -2.52
C HIS A 80 -11.38 -9.80 -3.85
N GLY A 81 -12.26 -10.81 -3.88
CA GLY A 81 -12.71 -11.41 -5.14
C GLY A 81 -11.53 -12.06 -5.85
N ASN A 82 -11.19 -11.60 -7.05
CA ASN A 82 -9.98 -12.03 -7.78
C ASN A 82 -8.89 -10.94 -7.82
N THR A 83 -8.99 -9.91 -6.98
CA THR A 83 -8.04 -8.79 -6.97
C THR A 83 -7.10 -8.87 -5.79
N LEU A 84 -5.80 -9.03 -6.07
CA LEU A 84 -4.73 -8.80 -5.10
C LEU A 84 -4.60 -7.30 -4.85
N LYS A 85 -4.96 -6.87 -3.65
CA LYS A 85 -4.78 -5.48 -3.19
C LYS A 85 -3.49 -5.38 -2.38
N ILE A 86 -2.62 -4.49 -2.81
CA ILE A 86 -1.33 -4.19 -2.18
C ILE A 86 -1.39 -2.75 -1.65
N ARG A 87 -1.44 -2.61 -0.33
CA ARG A 87 -1.62 -1.31 0.38
C ARG A 87 -0.92 -1.32 1.72
N TYR A 88 -0.69 -0.15 2.30
CA TYR A 88 -0.31 -0.06 3.72
C TYR A 88 -1.55 -0.03 4.62
N ASP A 89 -1.42 -0.53 5.85
CA ASP A 89 -2.34 -0.15 6.93
C ASP A 89 -2.11 1.34 7.27
N LYS A 90 -3.18 2.08 7.60
CA LYS A 90 -3.30 3.56 7.52
C LYS A 90 -2.13 4.35 8.14
N CYS A 91 -1.04 4.49 7.40
CA CYS A 91 0.21 5.09 7.84
C CYS A 91 0.86 5.92 6.72
N CYS A 92 1.61 6.94 7.12
CA CYS A 92 2.47 7.70 6.21
C CYS A 92 3.89 7.15 6.29
N ILE A 93 4.50 6.88 5.13
CA ILE A 93 5.85 6.32 5.07
C ILE A 93 6.86 7.45 4.86
N SER A 94 7.92 7.47 5.66
CA SER A 94 9.00 8.43 5.54
C SER A 94 10.34 7.73 5.72
N ARG A 95 11.34 8.07 4.90
CA ARG A 95 12.72 7.55 5.03
C ARG A 95 12.81 6.02 5.02
N CYS A 96 12.15 5.36 4.07
CA CYS A 96 12.29 3.92 3.84
C CYS A 96 12.85 3.66 2.43
N LYS A 97 13.53 2.53 2.27
CA LYS A 97 14.08 2.02 1.00
C LYS A 97 12.96 1.58 0.05
N GLU A 98 13.29 1.43 -1.22
CA GLU A 98 12.33 0.98 -2.25
C GLU A 98 11.80 -0.42 -1.93
N VAL A 99 10.49 -0.61 -2.09
CA VAL A 99 9.82 -1.91 -1.97
C VAL A 99 9.79 -2.58 -3.33
N ILE A 100 10.27 -3.83 -3.41
CA ILE A 100 10.24 -4.62 -4.64
C ILE A 100 9.34 -5.83 -4.44
N ILE A 101 8.35 -6.01 -5.31
CA ILE A 101 7.36 -7.08 -5.23
C ILE A 101 7.47 -7.95 -6.48
N TYR A 102 7.85 -9.20 -6.30
CA TYR A 102 7.91 -10.19 -7.35
C TYR A 102 6.61 -10.98 -7.35
N LEU A 103 5.90 -10.94 -8.48
CA LEU A 103 4.64 -11.65 -8.68
C LEU A 103 4.79 -12.63 -9.82
N SER A 104 4.40 -13.88 -9.58
CA SER A 104 4.16 -14.89 -10.61
C SER A 104 2.70 -15.30 -10.58
N ILE A 105 2.02 -15.24 -11.72
CA ILE A 105 0.58 -15.54 -11.85
C ILE A 105 0.27 -16.30 -13.15
N PRO A 106 -0.71 -17.21 -13.16
CA PRO A 106 -1.13 -17.92 -14.37
C PRO A 106 -1.75 -17.00 -15.42
N GLU A 107 -2.65 -16.13 -14.97
CA GLU A 107 -3.47 -15.27 -15.83
C GLU A 107 -3.45 -13.85 -15.29
N LEU A 108 -3.52 -12.88 -16.19
CA LEU A 108 -3.59 -11.47 -15.88
C LEU A 108 -4.74 -10.82 -16.65
N GLU A 109 -5.78 -10.42 -15.93
CA GLU A 109 -6.92 -9.70 -16.52
C GLU A 109 -6.73 -8.18 -16.41
N LYS A 110 -6.21 -7.69 -15.28
CA LYS A 110 -6.13 -6.23 -15.03
C LYS A 110 -5.03 -5.83 -14.07
N ILE A 111 -4.39 -4.70 -14.38
CA ILE A 111 -3.53 -3.97 -13.46
C ILE A 111 -4.13 -2.59 -13.23
N ASN A 112 -4.27 -2.20 -11.97
CA ASN A 112 -4.62 -0.84 -11.58
C ASN A 112 -3.56 -0.32 -10.61
N VAL A 113 -2.91 0.78 -11.00
CA VAL A 113 -1.95 1.50 -10.15
C VAL A 113 -2.61 2.80 -9.72
N SER A 114 -2.89 2.92 -8.42
CA SER A 114 -3.42 4.14 -7.80
C SER A 114 -2.37 4.90 -6.97
N GLY A 115 -1.24 4.24 -6.65
CA GLY A 115 -0.09 4.86 -5.99
C GLY A 115 0.92 5.46 -6.98
N SER A 116 2.13 5.72 -6.48
CA SER A 116 3.28 6.20 -7.28
C SER A 116 4.23 5.08 -7.71
N GLY A 117 3.79 3.83 -7.62
CA GLY A 117 4.58 2.66 -7.99
C GLY A 117 4.64 2.42 -9.49
N GLU A 118 5.45 1.45 -9.87
CA GLU A 118 5.60 0.99 -11.26
C GLU A 118 5.41 -0.53 -11.35
N VAL A 119 4.96 -0.99 -12.51
CA VAL A 119 4.78 -2.42 -12.79
C VAL A 119 5.56 -2.75 -14.05
N ILE A 120 6.47 -3.71 -13.94
CA ILE A 120 7.38 -4.16 -15.00
C ILE A 120 7.06 -5.62 -15.30
N CYS A 121 6.58 -5.88 -16.50
CA CYS A 121 6.42 -7.25 -16.99
C CYS A 121 7.76 -7.77 -17.50
N GLN A 122 8.26 -8.87 -16.94
CA GLN A 122 9.56 -9.46 -17.33
C GLN A 122 9.51 -10.16 -18.70
N GLN A 123 8.32 -10.47 -19.19
CA GLN A 123 8.08 -11.18 -20.43
C GLN A 123 6.75 -10.73 -21.05
N THR A 124 6.53 -11.12 -22.31
CA THR A 124 5.23 -10.98 -22.96
C THR A 124 4.17 -11.74 -22.17
N PHE A 125 3.07 -11.06 -21.85
CA PHE A 125 1.89 -11.68 -21.26
C PHE A 125 0.93 -12.08 -22.38
N ASN A 126 0.51 -13.34 -22.36
CA ASN A 126 -0.61 -13.78 -23.17
C ASN A 126 -1.89 -13.55 -22.36
N VAL A 127 -2.76 -12.71 -22.90
CA VAL A 127 -4.08 -12.40 -22.38
C VAL A 127 -5.10 -12.88 -23.41
N ASP A 128 -6.17 -13.51 -22.94
CA ASP A 128 -7.27 -13.98 -23.79
C ASP A 128 -8.25 -12.86 -24.17
#